data_AF-T2T108-F1
#
_entry.id   AF-T2T108-F1
#
_cell.length_a   1.000
_cell.length_b   1.000
_cell.length_c   1.000
_cell.angle_alpha   90.00
_cell.angle_beta   90.00
_cell.angle_gamma   90.00
#
_symmetry.space_group_name_H-M   'P 1'
#
loop_
_entity.id
_entity.type
_entity.pdbx_description
1 polymer ?
#
loop_
_entity_poly.entity_id
_entity_poly.type
_entity_poly.pdbx_seq_one_letter_code
_entity_poly.pdbx_strand_id
1 'polypeptide(L)'
;MSLKFFRKSIVLKVVPRLAFGVLWLLHKTCKNRYFLAQNLKEKPFIVSCWHGELGMIGFAYLRLEKPSVYVIASQHFDGSIAAGLFESFGFKNIRGSSKKGGVKVLIEGLKRLKEGCDVAITPDGP
;
A
#
# COMPACT_ATOMS: atom_id res chain seq x y z
N MET A 1 30.86 8.76 -2.53
CA MET A 1 29.42 8.46 -2.38
C MET A 1 28.72 8.90 -3.66
N SER A 2 28.26 7.98 -4.50
CA SER A 2 27.87 8.26 -5.91
C SER A 2 26.60 9.12 -6.02
N LEU A 3 26.59 10.14 -6.90
CA LEU A 3 25.42 10.97 -7.24
C LEU A 3 24.13 10.14 -7.49
N LYS A 4 24.26 8.90 -7.99
CA LYS A 4 23.14 7.98 -8.25
C LYS A 4 22.37 7.59 -6.98
N PHE A 5 23.06 7.44 -5.85
CA PHE A 5 22.43 7.08 -4.57
C PHE A 5 21.65 8.25 -3.99
N PHE A 6 22.23 9.46 -4.06
CA PHE A 6 21.58 10.68 -3.61
C PHE A 6 20.31 10.99 -4.41
N ARG A 7 20.36 10.83 -5.75
CA ARG A 7 19.17 10.96 -6.62
C ARG A 7 18.07 9.98 -6.25
N LYS A 8 18.40 8.70 -6.00
CA LYS A 8 17.40 7.70 -5.58
C LYS A 8 16.75 8.04 -4.24
N SER A 9 17.52 8.54 -3.27
CA SER A 9 16.98 8.93 -1.96
C SER A 9 16.02 10.12 -2.06
N ILE A 10 16.33 11.12 -2.88
CA ILE A 10 15.42 12.23 -3.16
C ILE A 10 14.13 11.72 -3.81
N VAL A 11 14.25 10.87 -4.84
CA VAL A 11 13.09 10.31 -5.54
C VAL A 11 12.16 9.58 -4.57
N LEU A 12 12.70 8.73 -3.69
CA LEU A 12 11.91 7.99 -2.69
C LEU A 12 11.22 8.88 -1.66
N LYS A 13 11.66 10.13 -1.47
CA LYS A 13 10.99 11.10 -0.59
C LYS A 13 10.00 11.96 -1.34
N VAL A 14 10.33 12.39 -2.56
CA VAL A 14 9.55 13.39 -3.29
C VAL A 14 8.44 12.74 -4.12
N VAL A 15 8.75 11.70 -4.89
CA VAL A 15 7.80 11.09 -5.82
C VAL A 15 6.56 10.54 -5.12
N PRO A 16 6.66 9.80 -3.99
CA PRO A 16 5.47 9.33 -3.31
C PRO A 16 4.53 10.45 -2.83
N ARG A 17 5.10 11.56 -2.33
CA ARG A 17 4.31 12.72 -1.87
C ARG A 17 3.65 13.46 -3.02
N LEU A 18 4.35 13.60 -4.14
CA LEU A 18 3.77 14.17 -5.37
C LEU A 18 2.65 13.27 -5.91
N ALA A 19 2.88 11.96 -5.98
CA ALA A 19 1.88 10.98 -6.40
C ALA A 19 0.64 11.02 -5.48
N PHE A 20 0.83 11.12 -4.17
CA PHE A 20 -0.27 11.29 -3.21
C PHE A 20 -1.08 12.58 -3.49
N GLY A 21 -0.41 13.70 -3.75
CA GLY A 21 -1.07 14.95 -4.11
C GLY A 21 -1.87 14.86 -5.42
N VAL A 22 -1.29 14.23 -6.45
CA VAL A 22 -1.97 13.98 -7.74
C VAL A 22 -3.19 13.08 -7.54
N LEU A 23 -3.06 12.00 -6.77
CA LEU A 23 -4.18 11.11 -6.46
C LEU A 23 -5.29 11.83 -5.70
N TRP A 24 -4.96 12.72 -4.76
CA TRP A 24 -5.94 13.56 -4.07
C TRP A 24 -6.65 14.53 -5.02
N LEU A 25 -5.92 15.14 -5.95
CA LEU A 25 -6.52 15.99 -6.97
C LEU A 25 -7.48 15.18 -7.84
N LEU A 26 -7.04 14.04 -8.36
CA LEU A 26 -7.87 13.13 -9.16
C LEU A 26 -9.10 12.65 -8.39
N HIS A 27 -8.92 12.28 -7.12
CA HIS A 27 -10.03 11.89 -6.25
C HIS A 27 -11.05 13.02 -6.10
N LYS A 28 -10.62 14.29 -5.98
CA LYS A 28 -11.54 15.43 -5.91
C LYS A 28 -12.22 15.75 -7.23
N THR A 29 -11.56 15.55 -8.37
CA THR A 29 -12.10 15.88 -9.69
C THR A 29 -12.94 14.77 -10.30
N CYS A 30 -12.72 13.51 -9.91
CA CYS A 30 -13.43 12.35 -10.42
C CYS A 30 -14.61 11.95 -9.52
N LYS A 31 -15.64 11.34 -10.11
CA LYS A 31 -16.73 10.72 -9.33
C LYS A 31 -16.26 9.38 -8.79
N ASN A 32 -16.09 9.29 -7.48
CA ASN A 32 -15.69 8.04 -6.81
C ASN A 32 -16.93 7.34 -6.24
N ARG A 33 -17.03 6.02 -6.47
CA ARG A 33 -18.07 5.16 -5.90
C ARG A 33 -17.40 4.04 -5.13
N TYR A 34 -17.91 3.77 -3.93
CA TYR A 34 -17.37 2.73 -3.06
C TYR A 34 -18.48 1.79 -2.66
N PHE A 35 -18.24 0.49 -2.82
CA PHE A 35 -19.13 -0.58 -2.39
C PHE A 35 -18.44 -1.31 -1.24
N LEU A 36 -18.61 -0.79 -0.03
CA LEU A 36 -17.96 -1.32 1.16
C LEU A 36 -18.98 -2.11 1.97
N ALA A 37 -18.63 -3.36 2.31
CA ALA A 37 -19.46 -4.15 3.21
C ALA A 37 -19.42 -3.57 4.63
N GLN A 38 -20.57 -3.59 5.32
CA GLN A 38 -20.72 -2.95 6.64
C GLN A 38 -19.86 -3.63 7.72
N ASN A 39 -19.65 -4.94 7.60
CA ASN A 39 -18.91 -5.76 8.54
C ASN A 39 -17.38 -5.71 8.40
N LEU A 40 -16.83 -4.92 7.45
CA LEU A 40 -15.37 -4.79 7.25
C LEU A 40 -14.65 -4.21 8.49
N LYS A 41 -15.37 -3.51 9.37
CA LYS A 41 -14.82 -2.98 10.63
C LYS A 41 -14.72 -4.03 11.74
N GLU A 42 -15.47 -5.13 11.65
CA GLU A 42 -15.62 -6.08 12.76
C GLU A 42 -14.44 -7.04 12.89
N LYS A 43 -13.82 -7.41 11.77
CA LYS A 43 -12.74 -8.41 11.73
C LYS A 43 -11.61 -7.99 10.79
N PRO A 44 -10.38 -8.47 11.03
CA PRO A 44 -9.29 -8.33 10.08
C PRO A 44 -9.61 -9.05 8.77
N PHE A 45 -9.21 -8.46 7.64
CA PHE A 45 -9.40 -9.06 6.33
C PHE A 45 -8.18 -8.85 5.44
N ILE A 46 -8.14 -9.65 4.37
CA ILE A 46 -7.14 -9.50 3.32
C ILE A 46 -7.76 -8.65 2.22
N VAL A 47 -7.08 -7.57 1.85
CA VAL A 47 -7.42 -6.77 0.68
C VAL A 47 -6.65 -7.30 -0.51
N SER A 48 -7.39 -7.60 -1.56
CA SER A 48 -6.84 -7.99 -2.85
C SER A 48 -7.23 -6.93 -3.86
N CYS A 49 -6.25 -6.36 -4.55
CA CYS A 49 -6.49 -5.37 -5.61
C CYS A 49 -5.47 -5.55 -6.73
N TRP A 50 -5.83 -5.16 -7.94
CA TRP A 50 -4.90 -5.20 -9.07
C TRP A 50 -3.93 -4.02 -9.02
N HIS A 51 -2.76 -4.13 -9.66
CA HIS A 51 -1.79 -3.03 -9.68
C HIS A 51 -2.38 -1.73 -10.26
N GLY A 52 -3.28 -1.84 -11.24
CA GLY A 52 -4.00 -0.70 -11.83
C GLY A 52 -4.95 0.03 -10.88
N GLU A 53 -5.25 -0.53 -9.71
CA GLU A 53 -6.22 0.00 -8.75
C GLU A 53 -5.56 0.57 -7.48
N LEU A 54 -4.24 0.46 -7.35
CA LEU A 54 -3.49 0.90 -6.17
C LEU A 54 -3.72 2.38 -5.81
N GLY A 55 -3.98 3.23 -6.81
CA GLY A 55 -4.27 4.64 -6.58
C GLY A 55 -5.62 4.89 -5.87
N MET A 56 -6.57 3.97 -5.98
CA MET A 56 -7.93 4.13 -5.44
C MET A 56 -8.10 3.50 -4.05
N ILE A 57 -7.37 2.41 -3.78
CA ILE A 57 -7.54 1.62 -2.55
C ILE A 57 -7.25 2.43 -1.28
N GLY A 58 -6.31 3.38 -1.35
CA GLY A 58 -6.00 4.32 -0.27
C GLY A 58 -7.23 5.08 0.22
N PHE A 59 -8.02 5.63 -0.70
CA PHE A 59 -9.22 6.41 -0.38
C PHE A 59 -10.37 5.55 0.15
N ALA A 60 -10.50 4.30 -0.32
CA ALA A 60 -11.48 3.36 0.22
C ALA A 60 -11.24 3.12 1.73
N TYR A 61 -9.99 2.96 2.11
CA TYR A 61 -9.58 2.76 3.51
C TYR A 61 -9.73 4.01 4.37
N LEU A 62 -9.48 5.20 3.82
CA LEU A 62 -9.77 6.46 4.54
C LEU A 62 -11.26 6.54 4.92
N ARG A 63 -12.18 6.02 4.09
CA ARG A 63 -13.62 5.93 4.41
C ARG A 63 -13.98 4.83 5.40
N LEU A 64 -13.20 3.76 5.46
CA LEU A 64 -13.40 2.72 6.48
C LEU A 64 -13.03 3.23 7.88
N GLU A 65 -12.27 4.33 7.99
CA GLU A 65 -11.79 4.90 9.25
C GLU A 65 -11.05 3.86 10.11
N LYS A 66 -10.39 2.91 9.45
CA LYS A 66 -9.68 1.81 10.09
C LYS A 66 -8.18 2.08 10.01
N PRO A 67 -7.47 2.22 11.13
CA PRO A 67 -6.14 2.82 11.13
C PRO A 67 -5.00 1.84 10.83
N SER A 68 -5.25 0.57 10.54
CA SER A 68 -4.17 -0.44 10.49
C SER A 68 -4.33 -1.43 9.34
N VAL A 69 -3.74 -1.06 8.20
CA VAL A 69 -3.50 -1.96 7.07
C VAL A 69 -2.01 -2.03 6.76
N TYR A 70 -1.55 -3.25 6.45
CA TYR A 70 -0.19 -3.54 6.02
C TYR A 70 -0.18 -3.93 4.54
N VAL A 71 0.49 -3.14 3.71
CA VAL A 71 0.66 -3.41 2.27
C VAL A 71 1.90 -4.24 2.03
N ILE A 72 1.77 -5.31 1.25
CA ILE A 72 2.93 -6.08 0.80
C ILE A 72 3.57 -5.36 -0.38
N ALA A 73 4.85 -5.00 -0.26
CA ALA A 73 5.58 -4.27 -1.28
C ALA A 73 6.97 -4.86 -1.54
N SER A 74 7.33 -4.92 -2.81
CA SER A 74 8.63 -5.41 -3.28
C SER A 74 9.80 -4.62 -2.72
N GLN A 75 10.93 -5.29 -2.46
CA GLN A 75 12.18 -4.68 -2.02
C GLN A 75 12.89 -3.86 -3.12
N HIS A 76 12.42 -3.95 -4.36
CA HIS A 76 12.93 -3.17 -5.48
C HIS A 76 12.60 -1.67 -5.33
N PHE A 77 13.29 -0.85 -6.13
CA PHE A 77 13.14 0.60 -6.10
C PHE A 77 11.70 1.05 -6.35
N ASP A 78 11.03 0.48 -7.34
CA ASP A 78 9.63 0.84 -7.67
C ASP A 78 8.67 0.44 -6.54
N GLY A 79 8.92 -0.73 -5.93
CA GLY A 79 8.18 -1.16 -4.73
C GLY A 79 8.41 -0.24 -3.53
N SER A 80 9.57 0.42 -3.42
CA SER A 80 9.82 1.45 -2.40
C SER A 80 9.03 2.74 -2.67
N ILE A 81 8.81 3.10 -3.95
CA ILE A 81 7.96 4.24 -4.31
C ILE A 81 6.51 3.95 -3.91
N ALA A 82 5.99 2.77 -4.27
CA ALA A 82 4.65 2.35 -3.88
C ALA A 82 4.47 2.29 -2.35
N ALA A 83 5.45 1.74 -1.63
CA ALA A 83 5.44 1.70 -0.17
C ALA A 83 5.37 3.11 0.46
N GLY A 84 6.17 4.05 -0.04
CA GLY A 84 6.14 5.45 0.41
C GLY A 84 4.81 6.15 0.09
N LEU A 85 4.14 5.73 -1.00
CA LEU A 85 2.84 6.28 -1.36
C LEU A 85 1.79 5.83 -0.34
N PHE A 86 1.77 4.55 -0.03
CA PHE A 86 0.86 4.00 0.99
C PHE A 86 1.17 4.50 2.40
N GLU A 87 2.44 4.77 2.73
CA GLU A 87 2.82 5.50 3.96
C GLU A 87 2.20 6.89 4.02
N SER A 88 2.04 7.57 2.88
CA SER A 88 1.37 8.89 2.81
C SER A 88 -0.13 8.79 3.09
N PHE A 89 -0.75 7.62 2.88
CA PHE A 89 -2.11 7.30 3.33
C PHE A 89 -2.18 6.85 4.81
N GLY A 90 -1.04 6.76 5.50
CA GLY A 90 -0.94 6.27 6.88
C GLY A 90 -0.81 4.75 7.01
N PHE A 91 -0.60 4.03 5.90
CA PHE A 91 -0.47 2.57 5.92
C PHE A 91 0.93 2.14 6.33
N LYS A 92 1.05 0.87 6.71
CA LYS A 92 2.34 0.22 7.00
C LYS A 92 2.72 -0.74 5.88
N ASN A 93 3.99 -1.12 5.81
CA ASN A 93 4.49 -1.97 4.73
C ASN A 93 5.13 -3.26 5.27
N ILE A 94 4.86 -4.38 4.60
CA ILE A 94 5.61 -5.63 4.71
C ILE A 94 6.50 -5.74 3.47
N ARG A 95 7.82 -5.85 3.67
CA ARG A 95 8.80 -5.78 2.58
C ARG A 95 9.27 -7.16 2.14
N GLY A 96 8.95 -7.55 0.92
CA GLY A 96 9.43 -8.78 0.29
C GLY A 96 8.85 -9.02 -1.11
N SER A 97 9.24 -10.10 -1.77
CA SER A 97 8.82 -10.44 -3.13
C SER A 97 8.60 -11.95 -3.28
N SER A 98 7.85 -12.33 -4.31
CA SER A 98 7.61 -13.73 -4.71
C SER A 98 8.92 -14.50 -4.92
N LYS A 99 9.95 -13.83 -5.45
CA LYS A 99 11.29 -14.42 -5.71
C LYS A 99 12.23 -14.41 -4.51
N LYS A 100 12.06 -13.47 -3.58
CA LYS A 100 12.90 -13.30 -2.38
C LYS A 100 12.06 -12.88 -1.18
N GLY A 101 11.98 -13.76 -0.19
CA GLY A 101 11.33 -13.48 1.10
C GLY A 101 9.82 -13.76 1.14
N GLY A 102 9.24 -14.46 0.17
CA GLY A 102 7.80 -14.78 0.13
C GLY A 102 7.29 -15.47 1.40
N VAL A 103 8.01 -16.49 1.91
CA VAL A 103 7.66 -17.16 3.18
C VAL A 103 7.65 -16.19 4.36
N LYS A 104 8.65 -15.29 4.44
CA LYS A 104 8.73 -14.27 5.49
C LYS A 104 7.56 -13.30 5.41
N VAL A 105 7.20 -12.87 4.20
CA VAL A 105 6.05 -11.99 3.95
C VAL A 105 4.75 -12.67 4.37
N LEU A 106 4.58 -13.95 4.03
CA LEU A 106 3.41 -14.72 4.44
C LEU A 106 3.29 -14.83 5.96
N ILE A 107 4.38 -15.23 6.64
CA ILE A 107 4.42 -15.34 8.11
C ILE A 107 4.10 -13.99 8.76
N GLU A 108 4.72 -12.91 8.28
CA GLU A 108 4.48 -11.57 8.81
C GLU A 108 3.03 -11.11 8.55
N GLY A 109 2.48 -11.36 7.36
CA GLY A 109 1.09 -11.04 7.03
C GLY A 109 0.11 -11.78 7.94
N LEU A 110 0.30 -13.09 8.14
CA LEU A 110 -0.51 -13.88 9.06
C LEU A 110 -0.40 -13.38 10.50
N LYS A 111 0.79 -12.96 10.93
CA LYS A 111 1.00 -12.34 12.24
C LYS A 111 0.20 -11.04 12.38
N ARG A 112 0.23 -10.15 11.37
CA ARG A 112 -0.52 -8.89 11.39
C ARG A 112 -2.03 -9.10 11.41
N LEU A 113 -2.54 -10.08 10.67
CA LEU A 113 -3.94 -10.47 10.72
C LEU A 113 -4.36 -10.92 12.13
N LYS A 114 -3.52 -11.71 12.81
CA LYS A 114 -3.76 -12.13 14.21
C LYS A 114 -3.70 -10.97 15.21
N GLU A 115 -2.92 -9.92 14.92
CA GLU A 115 -2.83 -8.69 15.72
C GLU A 115 -3.99 -7.72 15.47
N GLY A 116 -4.98 -8.08 14.64
CA GLY A 116 -6.14 -7.23 14.36
C GLY A 116 -5.96 -6.29 13.17
N CYS A 117 -4.84 -6.38 12.43
CA CYS A 117 -4.54 -5.51 11.30
C CYS A 117 -4.98 -6.14 9.97
N ASP A 118 -5.38 -5.32 9.02
CA ASP A 118 -5.65 -5.79 7.65
C ASP A 118 -4.35 -5.95 6.87
N VAL A 119 -4.36 -6.80 5.85
CA VAL A 119 -3.21 -7.02 4.97
C VAL A 119 -3.64 -6.84 3.52
N ALA A 120 -2.93 -6.00 2.76
CA ALA A 120 -3.21 -5.74 1.35
C ALA A 120 -2.17 -6.44 0.45
N ILE A 121 -2.68 -7.12 -0.59
CA ILE A 121 -1.91 -7.85 -1.59
C ILE A 121 -2.35 -7.47 -3.00
N THR A 122 -1.43 -7.66 -3.95
CA THR A 122 -1.66 -7.54 -5.38
C THR A 122 -1.41 -8.90 -6.07
N PRO A 123 -2.45 -9.68 -6.35
CA PRO A 123 -2.29 -11.08 -6.80
C PRO A 123 -1.85 -11.21 -8.26
N ASP A 124 -1.93 -10.14 -9.06
CA ASP A 124 -1.42 -10.05 -10.45
C ASP A 124 0.09 -9.81 -10.55
N GLY A 125 0.77 -9.60 -9.42
CA GLY A 125 2.22 -9.44 -9.40
C GLY A 125 2.97 -10.76 -9.64
N PRO A 126 4.15 -10.73 -10.29
CA PRO A 126 5.03 -11.89 -10.42
C PRO A 126 5.77 -12.28 -9.14
#